data_AF-A0A0F4PX59-F1
#
_entry.id   AF-A0A0F4PX59-F1
#
_cell.length_a   1.000
_cell.length_b   1.000
_cell.length_c   1.000
_cell.angle_alpha   90.00
_cell.angle_beta   90.00
_cell.angle_gamma   90.00
#
_symmetry.space_group_name_H-M   'P 1'
#
loop_
_entity.id
_entity.type
_entity.pdbx_description
1 polymer ?
#
loop_
_entity_poly.entity_id
_entity_poly.type
_entity_poly.pdbx_seq_one_letter_code
_entity_poly.pdbx_strand_id
1 'polypeptide(L)'
;MLVAAFLPLNCSYAGQAPSLSVLDAQQGFLQRSIQQTPFSAVVGMHSVSSIADDKALVWHIYHGEIITPIRGQQSGDISYAMLVEKGEEAVLPAAPVLLTLCLNENAAIPSDFYWPGTGAEFAITPELLQVAQLAGARSDQTQKAFIMCD
;
A
#
# COMPACT_ATOMS: atom_id res chain seq x y z
N MET A 1 41.32 -41.27 15.91
CA MET A 1 41.60 -39.85 15.67
C MET A 1 40.43 -39.31 14.85
N LEU A 2 39.44 -38.69 15.50
CA LEU A 2 38.23 -38.16 14.85
C LEU A 2 38.37 -36.64 14.80
N VAL A 3 38.47 -36.08 13.59
CA VAL A 3 38.48 -34.64 13.35
C VAL A 3 37.02 -34.22 13.19
N ALA A 4 36.47 -33.55 14.19
CA ALA A 4 35.19 -32.87 14.09
C ALA A 4 35.40 -31.57 13.30
N ALA A 5 34.94 -31.55 12.04
CA ALA A 5 34.86 -30.34 11.26
C ALA A 5 33.68 -29.50 11.77
N PHE A 6 33.98 -28.48 12.57
CA PHE A 6 33.03 -27.41 12.88
C PHE A 6 32.94 -26.48 11.66
N LEU A 7 31.90 -26.67 10.85
CA LEU A 7 31.45 -25.64 9.91
C LEU A 7 30.63 -24.60 10.70
N PRO A 8 30.98 -23.30 10.67
CA PRO A 8 30.08 -22.30 11.19
C PRO A 8 28.88 -22.17 10.25
N LEU A 9 27.71 -22.62 10.71
CA LEU A 9 26.43 -22.17 10.17
C LEU A 9 26.26 -20.68 10.53
N ASN A 10 26.75 -19.79 9.68
CA ASN A 10 26.30 -18.40 9.67
C ASN A 10 25.26 -18.20 8.57
N CYS A 11 24.07 -18.75 8.81
CA CYS A 11 22.86 -18.26 8.16
C CYS A 11 22.18 -17.29 9.14
N SER A 12 22.33 -15.99 8.89
CA SER A 12 21.46 -14.97 9.48
C SER A 12 21.11 -13.96 8.38
N TYR A 13 20.07 -14.31 7.65
CA TYR A 13 19.47 -13.57 6.54
C TYR A 13 18.09 -13.04 6.97
N ALA A 14 18.01 -12.41 8.14
CA ALA A 14 16.82 -11.70 8.64
C ALA A 14 17.26 -10.67 9.68
N GLY A 15 17.04 -9.37 9.42
CA GLY A 15 17.27 -8.29 10.39
C GLY A 15 18.31 -7.23 10.02
N GLN A 16 18.87 -7.23 8.80
CA GLN A 16 19.69 -6.10 8.34
C GLN A 16 18.78 -4.94 7.94
N ALA A 17 19.09 -3.75 8.45
CA ALA A 17 18.44 -2.51 8.02
C ALA A 17 18.61 -2.36 6.49
N PRO A 18 17.60 -1.81 5.78
CA PRO A 18 17.72 -1.55 4.35
C PRO A 18 19.00 -0.76 4.05
N SER A 19 19.66 -1.05 2.93
CA SER A 19 20.74 -0.19 2.47
C SER A 19 20.17 1.21 2.17
N LEU A 20 21.02 2.24 2.30
CA LEU A 20 20.62 3.63 2.02
C LEU A 20 20.00 3.77 0.61
N SER A 21 20.58 3.08 -0.39
CA SER A 21 20.06 3.09 -1.76
C SER A 21 18.64 2.52 -1.89
N VAL A 22 18.29 1.51 -1.09
CA VAL A 22 16.94 0.91 -1.08
C VAL A 22 15.96 1.85 -0.41
N LEU A 23 16.37 2.47 0.71
CA LEU A 23 15.55 3.46 1.40
C LEU A 23 15.26 4.68 0.51
N ASP A 24 16.28 5.22 -0.16
CA ASP A 24 16.13 6.35 -1.07
C ASP A 24 15.18 6.03 -2.23
N ALA A 25 15.30 4.84 -2.81
CA ALA A 25 14.41 4.39 -3.87
C ALA A 25 12.96 4.26 -3.38
N GLN A 26 12.75 3.70 -2.18
CA GLN A 26 11.43 3.55 -1.57
C GLN A 26 10.80 4.93 -1.28
N GLN A 27 11.57 5.86 -0.74
CA GLN A 27 11.12 7.24 -0.48
C GLN A 27 10.76 7.97 -1.77
N GLY A 28 11.59 7.86 -2.80
CA GLY A 28 11.34 8.47 -4.10
C GLY A 28 10.08 7.90 -4.78
N PHE A 29 9.86 6.58 -4.62
CA PHE A 29 8.67 5.93 -5.13
C PHE A 29 7.42 6.35 -4.37
N LEU A 30 7.46 6.37 -3.03
CA LEU A 30 6.38 6.86 -2.17
C LEU A 30 5.96 8.30 -2.50
N GLN A 31 6.94 9.20 -2.63
CA GLN A 31 6.67 10.59 -2.99
C GLN A 31 5.91 10.65 -4.32
N ARG A 32 6.35 9.88 -5.32
CA ARG A 32 5.68 9.82 -6.62
C ARG A 32 4.27 9.25 -6.50
N SER A 33 4.08 8.17 -5.75
CA SER A 33 2.76 7.56 -5.55
C SER A 33 1.76 8.54 -4.97
N ILE A 34 2.14 9.27 -3.92
CA ILE A 34 1.28 10.29 -3.30
C ILE A 34 0.96 11.42 -4.29
N GLN A 35 1.95 11.86 -5.06
CA GLN A 35 1.76 12.93 -6.05
C GLN A 35 0.96 12.50 -7.27
N GLN A 36 0.92 11.20 -7.58
CA GLN A 36 0.32 10.66 -8.80
C GLN A 36 -0.88 9.75 -8.52
N THR A 37 -1.47 9.85 -7.33
CA THR A 37 -2.77 9.28 -6.98
C THR A 37 -3.64 10.35 -6.26
N PRO A 38 -4.98 10.26 -6.37
CA PRO A 38 -5.89 11.23 -5.76
C PRO A 38 -6.03 11.09 -4.23
N PHE A 39 -5.79 9.89 -3.69
CA PHE A 39 -5.94 9.60 -2.27
C PHE A 39 -4.68 9.04 -1.66
N SER A 40 -4.32 9.50 -0.47
CA SER A 40 -3.30 8.85 0.36
C SER A 40 -3.58 9.06 1.84
N ALA A 41 -3.42 8.01 2.64
CA ALA A 41 -3.62 8.07 4.08
C ALA A 41 -2.93 6.90 4.80
N VAL A 42 -2.64 7.10 6.09
CA VAL A 42 -2.46 5.98 7.01
C VAL A 42 -3.83 5.44 7.38
N VAL A 43 -4.03 4.14 7.17
CA VAL A 43 -5.32 3.47 7.32
C VAL A 43 -5.20 2.25 8.21
N GLY A 44 -6.15 2.09 9.13
CA GLY A 44 -6.36 0.85 9.88
C GLY A 44 -7.39 -0.03 9.17
N MET A 45 -7.01 -1.26 8.80
CA MET A 45 -7.89 -2.19 8.09
C MET A 45 -8.64 -3.10 9.07
N HIS A 46 -9.95 -3.26 8.89
CA HIS A 46 -10.77 -4.04 9.82
C HIS A 46 -11.50 -5.21 9.17
N SER A 47 -11.72 -5.20 7.85
CA SER A 47 -12.33 -6.33 7.16
C SER A 47 -11.99 -6.37 5.68
N VAL A 48 -12.09 -7.57 5.11
CA VAL A 48 -12.03 -7.80 3.67
C VAL A 48 -13.14 -8.77 3.26
N SER A 49 -13.77 -8.49 2.12
CA SER A 49 -14.75 -9.37 1.47
C SER A 49 -14.34 -9.62 0.02
N SER A 50 -14.94 -10.63 -0.61
CA SER A 50 -14.61 -10.99 -1.99
C SER A 50 -15.85 -11.05 -2.86
N ILE A 51 -15.77 -10.51 -4.08
CA ILE A 51 -16.84 -10.54 -5.09
C ILE A 51 -16.25 -11.11 -6.37
N ALA A 52 -16.89 -12.14 -6.92
CA ALA A 52 -16.44 -12.76 -8.17
C ALA A 52 -16.62 -11.78 -9.34
N ASP A 53 -15.56 -11.61 -10.14
CA ASP A 53 -15.57 -10.79 -11.36
C ASP A 53 -15.85 -11.67 -12.59
N ASP A 54 -15.02 -12.69 -12.79
CA ASP A 54 -15.20 -13.69 -13.84
C ASP A 54 -14.72 -15.10 -13.41
N LYS A 55 -14.41 -15.98 -14.36
CA LYS A 55 -13.94 -17.34 -14.06
C LYS A 55 -12.53 -17.37 -13.46
N ALA A 56 -11.70 -16.38 -13.76
CA ALA A 56 -10.28 -16.31 -13.43
C ALA A 56 -9.95 -15.24 -12.39
N LEU A 57 -10.82 -14.24 -12.19
CA LEU A 57 -10.56 -13.06 -11.37
C LEU A 57 -11.61 -12.86 -10.26
N VAL A 58 -11.15 -12.27 -9.17
CA VAL A 58 -11.98 -11.90 -8.01
C VAL A 58 -11.56 -10.53 -7.50
N TRP A 59 -12.54 -9.73 -7.08
CA TRP A 59 -12.31 -8.49 -6.37
C TRP A 59 -12.22 -8.76 -4.87
N HIS A 60 -11.12 -8.35 -4.25
CA HIS A 60 -11.03 -8.18 -2.81
C HIS A 60 -11.43 -6.76 -2.44
N ILE A 61 -12.48 -6.60 -1.64
CA ILE A 61 -12.98 -5.32 -1.15
C ILE A 61 -12.57 -5.17 0.31
N TYR A 62 -11.62 -4.28 0.51
CA TYR A 62 -11.01 -3.95 1.78
C TYR A 62 -11.74 -2.76 2.42
N HIS A 63 -11.99 -2.83 3.72
CA HIS A 63 -12.62 -1.76 4.50
C HIS A 63 -11.77 -1.37 5.71
N GLY A 64 -11.62 -0.07 5.92
CA GLY A 64 -10.79 0.50 6.97
C GLY A 64 -11.19 1.90 7.37
N GLU A 65 -10.43 2.49 8.29
CA GLU A 65 -10.61 3.86 8.78
C GLU A 65 -9.35 4.71 8.53
N ILE A 66 -9.54 5.99 8.21
CA ILE A 66 -8.44 6.95 8.08
C ILE A 66 -7.94 7.33 9.47
N ILE A 67 -6.67 7.01 9.74
CA ILE A 67 -5.97 7.40 10.98
C ILE A 67 -5.18 8.70 10.78
N THR A 68 -4.47 8.83 9.66
CA THR A 68 -3.70 10.05 9.33
C THR A 68 -3.90 10.41 7.86
N PRO A 69 -4.62 11.49 7.54
CA PRO A 69 -4.81 11.91 6.16
C PRO A 69 -3.49 12.47 5.60
N ILE A 70 -3.19 12.16 4.34
CA ILE A 70 -2.02 12.69 3.62
C ILE A 70 -2.47 13.49 2.39
N ARG A 71 -3.39 12.96 1.58
CA ARG A 71 -3.94 13.61 0.39
C ARG A 71 -5.38 13.14 0.13
N GLY A 72 -6.24 14.05 -0.34
CA GLY A 72 -7.61 13.72 -0.73
C GLY A 72 -8.56 13.76 0.47
N GLN A 73 -9.31 12.68 0.70
CA GLN A 73 -10.24 12.57 1.83
C GLN A 73 -9.53 12.74 3.18
N GLN A 74 -10.15 13.49 4.08
CA GLN A 74 -9.49 13.94 5.33
C GLN A 74 -9.85 13.09 6.57
N SER A 75 -10.93 12.32 6.53
CA SER A 75 -11.42 11.55 7.67
C SER A 75 -12.50 10.55 7.27
N GLY A 76 -12.82 9.61 8.16
CA GLY A 76 -13.90 8.66 8.01
C GLY A 76 -13.43 7.28 7.52
N ASP A 77 -14.40 6.44 7.23
CA ASP A 77 -14.18 5.11 6.70
C ASP A 77 -13.78 5.19 5.21
N ILE A 78 -13.05 4.19 4.76
CA ILE A 78 -12.74 3.99 3.35
C ILE A 78 -13.01 2.55 2.93
N SER A 79 -13.28 2.37 1.65
CA SER A 79 -13.27 1.08 1.00
C SER A 79 -12.44 1.10 -0.28
N TYR A 80 -11.67 0.04 -0.52
CA TYR A 80 -10.93 -0.10 -1.78
C TYR A 80 -10.99 -1.50 -2.35
N ALA A 81 -11.04 -1.58 -3.67
CA ALA A 81 -11.04 -2.83 -4.41
C ALA A 81 -9.64 -3.17 -4.94
N MET A 82 -9.28 -4.44 -4.87
CA MET A 82 -8.08 -5.01 -5.46
C MET A 82 -8.47 -6.20 -6.32
N LEU A 83 -8.12 -6.18 -7.60
CA LEU A 83 -8.34 -7.30 -8.52
C LEU A 83 -7.22 -8.31 -8.34
N VAL A 84 -7.57 -9.56 -8.11
CA VAL A 84 -6.61 -10.64 -7.95
C VAL A 84 -7.03 -11.88 -8.73
N GLU A 85 -6.08 -12.80 -8.94
CA GLU A 85 -6.41 -14.12 -9.50
C GLU A 85 -7.25 -14.93 -8.52
N LYS A 86 -8.16 -15.74 -9.08
CA LYS A 86 -9.02 -16.60 -8.28
C LYS A 86 -8.20 -17.62 -7.50
N GLY A 87 -8.37 -17.59 -6.18
CA GLY A 87 -7.67 -18.48 -5.26
C GLY A 87 -6.53 -17.77 -4.52
N GLU A 88 -6.18 -16.55 -4.89
CA GLU A 88 -5.36 -15.69 -4.04
C GLU A 88 -6.13 -15.33 -2.76
N GLU A 89 -5.45 -15.45 -1.62
CA GLU A 89 -6.04 -15.17 -0.32
C GLU A 89 -5.96 -13.67 -0.02
N ALA A 90 -7.04 -13.11 0.52
CA ALA A 90 -7.03 -11.75 1.01
C ALA A 90 -6.23 -11.68 2.32
N VAL A 91 -5.23 -10.81 2.38
CA VAL A 91 -4.43 -10.60 3.59
C VAL A 91 -4.87 -9.30 4.25
N LEU A 92 -5.44 -9.39 5.45
CA LEU A 92 -5.77 -8.22 6.24
C LEU A 92 -4.54 -7.77 7.03
N PRO A 93 -3.99 -6.57 6.81
CA PRO A 93 -2.84 -6.08 7.57
C PRO A 93 -3.16 -6.00 9.07
N ALA A 94 -2.31 -6.60 9.91
CA ALA A 94 -2.48 -6.57 11.36
C ALA A 94 -2.11 -5.22 12.00
N ALA A 95 -1.37 -4.38 11.27
CA ALA A 95 -0.99 -3.04 11.67
C ALA A 95 -1.48 -2.03 10.61
N PRO A 96 -1.66 -0.75 10.99
CA PRO A 96 -1.96 0.28 10.00
C PRO A 96 -0.92 0.35 8.89
N VAL A 97 -1.37 0.70 7.70
CA VAL A 97 -0.54 0.83 6.50
C VAL A 97 -0.70 2.21 5.86
N LEU A 98 0.31 2.68 5.15
CA LEU A 98 0.22 3.88 4.33
C LEU A 98 -0.25 3.49 2.93
N LEU A 99 -1.44 3.93 2.55
CA LEU A 99 -2.04 3.65 1.25
C LEU A 99 -1.97 4.85 0.32
N THR A 100 -1.85 4.59 -0.97
CA THR A 100 -2.04 5.55 -2.07
C THR A 100 -2.95 4.92 -3.12
N LEU A 101 -4.15 5.48 -3.33
CA LEU A 101 -5.22 4.82 -4.08
C LEU A 101 -5.83 5.74 -5.15
N CYS A 102 -6.42 5.10 -6.16
CA CYS A 102 -7.16 5.77 -7.22
C CYS A 102 -8.66 5.74 -6.94
N LEU A 103 -9.39 6.73 -7.47
CA LEU A 103 -10.85 6.78 -7.32
C LEU A 103 -11.49 5.65 -8.13
N ASN A 104 -12.42 4.93 -7.53
CA ASN A 104 -13.21 3.95 -8.25
C ASN A 104 -14.47 4.62 -8.82
N GLU A 105 -14.54 4.73 -10.15
CA GLU A 105 -15.73 5.24 -10.85
C GLU A 105 -16.64 4.10 -11.35
N ASN A 106 -16.22 2.83 -11.18
CA ASN A 106 -17.01 1.68 -11.60
C ASN A 106 -18.06 1.33 -10.55
N ALA A 107 -19.31 1.74 -10.80
CA ALA A 107 -20.44 1.48 -9.92
C ALA A 107 -20.78 -0.01 -9.71
N ALA A 108 -20.23 -0.93 -10.52
CA ALA A 108 -20.39 -2.37 -10.29
C ALA A 108 -19.51 -2.90 -9.16
N ILE A 109 -18.47 -2.16 -8.78
CA ILE A 109 -17.54 -2.52 -7.71
C ILE A 109 -17.90 -1.65 -6.48
N PRO A 110 -18.33 -2.25 -5.36
CA PRO A 110 -18.79 -1.50 -4.19
C PRO A 110 -17.60 -1.02 -3.34
N SER A 111 -16.79 -0.13 -3.90
CA SER A 111 -15.68 0.51 -3.22
C SER A 111 -15.54 1.98 -3.63
N ASP A 112 -15.01 2.80 -2.73
CA ASP A 112 -14.71 4.22 -2.99
C ASP A 112 -13.45 4.38 -3.86
N PHE A 113 -12.50 3.47 -3.66
CA PHE A 113 -11.19 3.49 -4.32
C PHE A 113 -10.85 2.15 -4.97
N TYR A 114 -9.78 2.12 -5.77
CA TYR A 114 -9.13 0.89 -6.21
C TYR A 114 -7.62 0.96 -6.01
N TRP A 115 -7.01 -0.23 -5.94
CA TRP A 115 -5.58 -0.45 -5.81
C TRP A 115 -4.87 -0.32 -7.17
N PRO A 116 -4.01 0.69 -7.39
CA PRO A 116 -3.36 0.92 -8.69
C PRO A 116 -2.18 -0.01 -9.01
N GLY A 117 -1.83 -0.94 -8.11
CA GLY A 117 -0.72 -1.87 -8.29
C GLY A 117 0.49 -1.53 -7.42
N THR A 118 1.69 -1.75 -7.96
CA THR A 118 2.94 -1.54 -7.22
C THR A 118 3.07 -0.11 -6.71
N GLY A 119 3.28 0.04 -5.40
CA GLY A 119 3.38 1.35 -4.76
C GLY A 119 2.07 1.92 -4.26
N ALA A 120 1.03 1.09 -4.14
CA ALA A 120 -0.22 1.45 -3.48
C ALA A 120 -0.16 1.29 -1.95
N GLU A 121 0.81 0.53 -1.41
CA GLU A 121 0.98 0.30 0.02
C GLU A 121 2.43 0.42 0.45
N PHE A 122 2.63 1.04 1.61
CA PHE A 122 3.92 1.19 2.26
C PHE A 122 3.79 0.89 3.76
N ALA A 123 4.85 0.31 4.33
CA ALA A 123 4.98 0.20 5.77
C ALA A 123 5.07 1.59 6.41
N ILE A 124 4.63 1.69 7.66
CA ILE A 124 4.73 2.93 8.43
C ILE A 124 6.05 2.94 9.17
N THR A 125 6.98 3.75 8.70
CA THR A 125 8.17 4.15 9.46
C THR A 125 8.19 5.67 9.63
N PRO A 126 8.89 6.22 10.64
CA PRO A 126 9.03 7.66 10.80
C PRO A 126 9.53 8.37 9.53
N GLU A 127 10.49 7.78 8.82
CA GLU A 127 11.09 8.32 7.61
C GLU A 127 10.07 8.37 6.46
N LEU A 128 9.34 7.28 6.23
CA LEU A 128 8.32 7.22 5.17
C LEU A 128 7.14 8.12 5.47
N LEU A 129 6.71 8.21 6.74
CA LEU A 129 5.63 9.12 7.14
C LEU A 129 6.01 10.59 6.92
N GLN A 130 7.25 10.97 7.22
CA GLN A 130 7.74 12.32 6.96
C GLN A 130 7.74 12.63 5.46
N VAL A 131 8.23 11.71 4.62
CA VAL A 131 8.19 11.85 3.16
C VAL A 131 6.74 11.98 2.69
N ALA A 132 5.84 11.17 3.23
CA ALA A 132 4.44 11.18 2.86
C ALA A 132 3.76 12.52 3.14
N GLN A 133 3.93 13.04 4.36
CA GLN A 133 3.37 14.33 4.78
C GLN A 133 3.89 15.48 3.92
N LEU A 134 5.20 15.49 3.62
CA LEU A 134 5.80 16.50 2.75
C LEU A 134 5.29 16.40 1.31
N ALA A 135 5.14 15.19 0.78
CA ALA A 135 4.59 14.96 -0.55
C ALA A 135 3.13 15.41 -0.65
N GLY A 136 2.31 15.06 0.34
CA GLY A 136 0.90 15.47 0.43
C GLY A 136 0.74 16.98 0.52
N ALA A 137 1.51 17.63 1.40
CA ALA A 137 1.48 19.10 1.56
C ALA A 137 1.91 19.86 0.29
N ARG A 138 2.75 19.25 -0.56
CA ARG A 138 3.21 19.81 -1.83
C ARG A 138 2.37 19.39 -3.03
N SER A 139 1.38 18.53 -2.83
CA SER A 139 0.53 18.02 -3.91
C SER A 139 -0.46 19.08 -4.35
N ASP A 140 -0.66 19.18 -5.68
CA ASP A 140 -1.67 20.04 -6.26
C ASP A 140 -3.07 19.51 -5.92
N GLN A 141 -3.84 20.31 -5.18
CA GLN A 141 -5.22 19.99 -4.77
C GLN A 141 -6.22 20.12 -5.92
N THR A 142 -5.81 20.73 -7.03
CA THR A 142 -6.64 20.93 -8.23
C THR A 142 -6.33 19.93 -9.33
N GLN A 143 -5.33 19.06 -9.14
CA GLN A 143 -4.96 18.01 -10.08
C GLN A 143 -6.13 17.04 -10.29
N LYS A 144 -6.46 16.80 -11.56
CA LYS A 144 -7.52 15.86 -11.97
C LYS A 144 -7.02 14.63 -12.70
N ALA A 145 -5.79 14.67 -13.20
CA ALA A 145 -5.17 13.58 -13.96
C ALA A 145 -4.00 13.02 -13.15
N PHE A 146 -3.98 11.70 -13.00
CA PHE A 146 -3.08 10.98 -12.11
C PHE A 146 -2.44 9.83 -12.90
N ILE A 147 -1.12 9.86 -13.09
CA ILE A 147 -0.43 8.93 -14.01
C ILE A 147 -0.45 7.48 -13.49
N MET A 148 -0.68 7.28 -12.19
CA MET A 148 -0.81 5.92 -11.62
C MET A 148 -2.26 5.42 -11.62
N CYS A 149 -3.20 6.18 -12.18
CA CYS A 149 -4.59 5.76 -12.31
C CYS A 149 -4.93 5.52 -13.79
N ASP A 150 -5.69 4.46 -14.05
CA ASP A 150 -6.27 4.09 -15.34
C ASP A 150 -7.39 5.06 -15.79
#